data_AF-A0A3R7Y4I3-F1
#
_entry.id   AF-A0A3R7Y4I3-F1
#
_cell.length_a   1.000
_cell.length_b   1.000
_cell.length_c   1.000
_cell.angle_alpha   90.00
_cell.angle_beta   90.00
_cell.angle_gamma   90.00
#
_symmetry.space_group_name_H-M   'P 1'
#
loop_
_entity.id
_entity.type
_entity.pdbx_description
1 polymer ?
#
loop_
_entity_poly.entity_id
_entity_poly.type
_entity_poly.pdbx_seq_one_letter_code
_entity_poly.pdbx_strand_id
1 'polypeptide(L)'
;RASGPVLGEPIYIAQHPRGKPKRIAMIGDSGAVGTIESISIPSCVADEVGYTLDTQGGSSGSPVLSAKDNAVVALHNCGGCQNGGVKISKVIQDLTAKNLVPKDALAGGSTSAPTTTAVTPGTTSVTPVTTSVTPVTSVKPVTTKAPKPPTTKAPVMPTPSAPVGGDCTGCKGCYSKLLGVCFPNGFSEAQCVSFTVIQATWCGN
;
A
#
# COMPACT_ATOMS: atom_id res chain seq x y z
N ARG A 1 4.46 3.37 -15.37
CA ARG A 1 5.17 3.38 -16.68
C ARG A 1 4.16 3.24 -17.82
N ALA A 2 4.43 3.81 -18.99
CA ALA A 2 3.49 3.84 -20.12
C ALA A 2 3.19 2.44 -20.72
N SER A 3 4.18 1.54 -20.70
CA SER A 3 4.03 0.16 -21.19
C SER A 3 3.01 -0.68 -20.41
N GLY A 4 2.59 -0.23 -19.22
CA GLY A 4 1.64 -0.95 -18.39
C GLY A 4 2.23 -2.17 -17.68
N PRO A 5 1.37 -3.02 -17.10
CA PRO A 5 1.77 -4.23 -16.41
C PRO A 5 2.22 -5.33 -17.38
N VAL A 6 3.04 -6.26 -16.90
CA VAL A 6 3.57 -7.41 -17.62
C VAL A 6 3.26 -8.67 -16.83
N LEU A 7 2.74 -9.70 -17.50
CA LEU A 7 2.41 -10.97 -16.88
C LEU A 7 3.65 -11.60 -16.21
N GLY A 8 3.49 -12.09 -14.99
CA GLY A 8 4.54 -12.71 -14.19
C GLY A 8 5.58 -11.74 -13.61
N GLU A 9 5.40 -10.42 -13.76
CA GLU A 9 6.35 -9.49 -13.17
C GLU A 9 6.20 -9.41 -11.64
N PRO A 10 7.29 -9.38 -10.87
CA PRO A 10 7.24 -9.17 -9.43
C PRO A 10 6.71 -7.78 -9.07
N ILE A 11 5.82 -7.72 -8.08
CA ILE A 11 5.15 -6.49 -7.66
C ILE A 11 5.16 -6.30 -6.15
N TYR A 12 4.92 -5.06 -5.72
CA TYR A 12 4.56 -4.72 -4.35
C TYR A 12 3.51 -3.62 -4.31
N ILE A 13 2.83 -3.50 -3.16
CA ILE A 13 1.77 -2.50 -2.95
C ILE A 13 2.10 -1.67 -1.72
N ALA A 14 2.29 -0.37 -1.90
CA ALA A 14 2.38 0.59 -0.80
C ALA A 14 0.99 1.16 -0.49
N GLN A 15 0.43 0.81 0.67
CA GLN A 15 -1.00 0.97 0.97
C GLN A 15 -1.30 1.41 2.41
N HIS A 16 -2.52 1.89 2.65
CA HIS A 16 -3.05 2.31 3.95
C HIS A 16 -4.28 1.49 4.38
N PRO A 17 -4.11 0.19 4.71
CA PRO A 17 -5.24 -0.69 5.02
C PRO A 17 -6.01 -0.18 6.24
N ARG A 18 -7.32 -0.02 6.11
CA ARG A 18 -8.25 0.52 7.11
C ARG A 18 -7.84 1.89 7.67
N GLY A 19 -7.18 2.73 6.86
CA GLY A 19 -6.66 4.03 7.30
C GLY A 19 -5.50 3.94 8.28
N LYS A 20 -4.89 2.77 8.45
CA LYS A 20 -3.72 2.56 9.32
C LYS A 20 -2.45 3.14 8.67
N PRO A 21 -1.33 3.25 9.44
CA PRO A 21 -0.06 3.65 8.86
C PRO A 21 0.34 2.78 7.68
N LYS A 22 1.15 3.35 6.78
CA LYS A 22 1.59 2.69 5.54
C LYS A 22 2.07 1.26 5.82
N ARG A 23 1.66 0.33 4.97
CA ARG A 23 2.12 -1.05 4.89
C ARG A 23 2.58 -1.34 3.47
N ILE A 24 3.54 -2.25 3.34
CA ILE A 24 4.00 -2.75 2.05
C ILE A 24 3.67 -4.23 1.99
N ALA A 25 2.86 -4.64 1.00
CA ALA A 25 2.62 -6.05 0.69
C ALA A 25 3.55 -6.45 -0.46
N MET A 26 4.36 -7.49 -0.25
CA MET A 26 5.33 -8.01 -1.24
C MET A 26 5.32 -9.53 -1.35
N ILE A 27 5.02 -10.20 -0.24
CA ILE A 27 5.02 -11.66 -0.12
C ILE A 27 3.58 -12.10 0.09
N GLY A 28 3.11 -13.06 -0.71
CA GLY A 28 1.79 -13.66 -0.56
C GLY A 28 1.79 -14.79 0.46
N ASP A 29 0.61 -15.37 0.72
CA ASP A 29 0.42 -16.43 1.73
C ASP A 29 1.27 -17.69 1.50
N SER A 30 1.68 -17.94 0.25
CA SER A 30 2.59 -19.05 -0.09
C SER A 30 4.04 -18.82 0.30
N GLY A 31 4.39 -17.63 0.80
CA GLY A 31 5.77 -17.20 1.04
C GLY A 31 6.51 -16.76 -0.23
N ALA A 32 5.87 -16.79 -1.40
CA ALA A 32 6.44 -16.32 -2.66
C ALA A 32 6.24 -14.81 -2.84
N VAL A 33 7.11 -14.20 -3.65
CA VAL A 33 6.95 -12.81 -4.10
C VAL A 33 5.68 -12.69 -4.94
N GLY A 34 4.85 -11.69 -4.65
CA GLY A 34 3.65 -11.39 -5.42
C GLY A 34 4.01 -11.02 -6.86
N THR A 35 3.19 -11.47 -7.81
CA THR A 35 3.37 -11.16 -9.23
C THR A 35 2.06 -10.71 -9.87
N ILE A 36 2.14 -10.11 -11.05
CA ILE A 36 0.97 -10.00 -11.93
C ILE A 36 0.63 -11.41 -12.44
N GLU A 37 -0.52 -11.93 -12.02
CA GLU A 37 -0.98 -13.30 -12.32
C GLU A 37 -1.87 -13.36 -13.55
N SER A 38 -2.55 -12.26 -13.88
CA SER A 38 -3.35 -12.12 -15.10
C SER A 38 -3.31 -10.70 -15.62
N ILE A 39 -3.32 -10.56 -16.95
CA ILE A 39 -3.36 -9.25 -17.61
C ILE A 39 -4.80 -8.76 -17.85
N SER A 40 -5.81 -9.62 -17.68
CA SER A 40 -7.22 -9.28 -17.92
C SER A 40 -8.12 -10.19 -17.10
N ILE A 41 -8.81 -9.63 -16.11
CA ILE A 41 -9.83 -10.30 -15.32
C ILE A 41 -11.11 -9.46 -15.22
N PRO A 42 -12.28 -10.10 -15.05
CA PRO A 42 -13.50 -9.45 -14.63
C PRO A 42 -13.56 -9.39 -13.10
N SER A 43 -13.09 -8.29 -12.51
CA SER A 43 -13.13 -8.03 -11.07
C SER A 43 -14.16 -6.92 -10.78
N CYS A 44 -13.77 -5.77 -10.24
CA CYS A 44 -14.69 -4.66 -9.98
C CYS A 44 -15.09 -3.94 -11.27
N VAL A 45 -14.22 -3.96 -12.27
CA VAL A 45 -14.53 -3.57 -13.65
C VAL A 45 -13.91 -4.60 -14.61
N ALA A 46 -14.34 -4.57 -15.87
CA ALA A 46 -13.75 -5.40 -16.89
C ALA A 46 -12.30 -4.98 -17.21
N ASP A 47 -11.48 -5.97 -17.57
CA ASP A 47 -10.11 -5.78 -18.03
C ASP A 47 -9.18 -5.08 -17.02
N GLU A 48 -9.20 -5.59 -15.79
CA GLU A 48 -8.21 -5.29 -14.74
C GLU A 48 -7.06 -6.33 -14.76
N VAL A 49 -5.92 -6.00 -14.15
CA VAL A 49 -4.91 -7.01 -13.83
C VAL A 49 -5.28 -7.77 -12.57
N GLY A 50 -4.93 -9.05 -12.54
CA GLY A 50 -5.09 -9.93 -11.38
C GLY A 50 -3.77 -10.17 -10.64
N TYR A 51 -3.80 -10.17 -9.32
CA TYR A 51 -2.67 -10.52 -8.45
C TYR A 51 -3.13 -10.89 -7.04
N THR A 52 -2.31 -11.66 -6.32
CA THR A 52 -2.59 -12.09 -4.95
C THR A 52 -1.55 -11.53 -3.98
N LEU A 53 -1.93 -10.47 -3.27
CA LEU A 53 -1.17 -9.82 -2.20
C LEU A 53 -2.14 -9.33 -1.12
N ASP A 54 -1.67 -9.22 0.12
CA ASP A 54 -2.51 -8.78 1.23
C ASP A 54 -3.06 -7.37 1.00
N THR A 55 -4.38 -7.24 0.97
CA THR A 55 -5.10 -5.97 0.94
C THR A 55 -6.27 -6.00 1.93
N GLN A 56 -6.74 -4.83 2.36
CA GLN A 56 -7.95 -4.70 3.17
C GLN A 56 -8.76 -3.50 2.68
N GLY A 57 -9.99 -3.34 3.18
CA GLY A 57 -10.74 -2.10 2.96
C GLY A 57 -9.89 -0.88 3.32
N GLY A 58 -9.89 0.15 2.47
CA GLY A 58 -8.99 1.30 2.57
C GLY A 58 -7.69 1.19 1.74
N SER A 59 -7.40 0.02 1.17
CA SER A 59 -6.27 -0.15 0.24
C SER A 59 -6.59 0.31 -1.18
N SER A 60 -7.87 0.40 -1.58
CA SER A 60 -8.28 0.91 -2.91
C SER A 60 -7.68 2.29 -3.19
N GLY A 61 -7.18 2.48 -4.42
CA GLY A 61 -6.40 3.64 -4.86
C GLY A 61 -4.89 3.47 -4.68
N SER A 62 -4.42 2.46 -3.95
CA SER A 62 -2.98 2.25 -3.75
C SER A 62 -2.28 1.85 -5.05
N PRO A 63 -1.06 2.35 -5.30
CA PRO A 63 -0.26 1.93 -6.44
C PRO A 63 0.20 0.47 -6.28
N VAL A 64 0.04 -0.30 -7.35
CA VAL A 64 0.75 -1.57 -7.56
C VAL A 64 2.02 -1.22 -8.34
N LEU A 65 3.17 -1.46 -7.73
CA LEU A 65 4.48 -1.12 -8.29
C LEU A 65 5.22 -2.37 -8.73
N SER A 66 5.92 -2.28 -9.86
CA SER A 66 6.88 -3.30 -10.24
C SER A 66 8.08 -3.24 -9.32
N ALA A 67 8.51 -4.40 -8.80
CA ALA A 67 9.69 -4.50 -7.95
C ALA A 67 11.00 -4.34 -8.74
N LYS A 68 10.96 -4.38 -10.08
CA LYS A 68 12.15 -4.25 -10.94
C LYS A 68 12.58 -2.80 -11.12
N ASP A 69 11.62 -1.91 -11.30
CA ASP A 69 11.84 -0.51 -11.73
C ASP A 69 11.14 0.51 -10.85
N ASN A 70 10.40 0.08 -9.81
CA ASN A 70 9.58 0.92 -8.94
C ASN A 70 8.55 1.77 -9.70
N ALA A 71 8.21 1.40 -10.92
CA ALA A 71 7.17 2.07 -11.68
C ALA A 71 5.80 1.53 -11.28
N VAL A 72 4.81 2.43 -11.17
CA VAL A 72 3.41 2.02 -11.05
C VAL A 72 3.00 1.26 -12.31
N VAL A 73 2.37 0.09 -12.14
CA VAL A 73 1.87 -0.78 -13.22
C VAL A 73 0.35 -0.94 -13.19
N ALA A 74 -0.26 -0.77 -12.02
CA ALA A 74 -1.70 -0.74 -11.86
C ALA A 74 -2.12 0.09 -10.62
N LEU A 75 -3.39 0.43 -10.52
CA LEU A 75 -4.03 1.00 -9.33
C LEU A 75 -4.95 -0.06 -8.72
N HIS A 76 -4.68 -0.46 -7.48
CA HIS A 76 -5.52 -1.40 -6.76
C HIS A 76 -6.92 -0.80 -6.57
N ASN A 77 -7.97 -1.53 -6.93
CA ASN A 77 -9.35 -1.07 -6.79
C ASN A 77 -10.26 -2.15 -6.21
N CYS A 78 -9.96 -3.42 -6.48
CA CYS A 78 -10.79 -4.53 -6.10
C CYS A 78 -10.05 -5.51 -5.18
N GLY A 79 -10.66 -5.86 -4.05
CA GLY A 79 -10.24 -6.99 -3.22
C GLY A 79 -11.14 -8.22 -3.44
N GLY A 80 -10.70 -9.38 -2.98
CA GLY A 80 -11.39 -10.66 -3.13
C GLY A 80 -10.43 -11.82 -2.98
N CYS A 81 -10.82 -13.04 -3.42
CA CYS A 81 -9.87 -14.17 -3.49
C CYS A 81 -8.65 -13.84 -4.36
N GLN A 82 -8.87 -13.15 -5.48
CA GLN A 82 -7.84 -12.50 -6.27
C GLN A 82 -8.12 -10.99 -6.27
N ASN A 83 -7.08 -10.17 -6.12
CA ASN A 83 -7.24 -8.72 -6.22
C ASN A 83 -7.30 -8.28 -7.69
N GLY A 84 -7.96 -7.15 -7.91
CA GLY A 84 -8.05 -6.45 -9.19
C GLY A 84 -7.43 -5.06 -9.14
N GLY A 85 -6.77 -4.67 -10.24
CA GLY A 85 -6.27 -3.31 -10.41
C GLY A 85 -6.43 -2.76 -11.82
N VAL A 86 -6.77 -1.48 -11.91
CA VAL A 86 -6.84 -0.75 -13.18
C VAL A 86 -5.44 -0.60 -13.74
N LYS A 87 -5.23 -1.02 -14.99
CA LYS A 87 -3.94 -0.90 -15.68
C LYS A 87 -3.49 0.56 -15.74
N ILE A 88 -2.26 0.85 -15.33
CA ILE A 88 -1.74 2.23 -15.35
C ILE A 88 -1.70 2.79 -16.78
N SER A 89 -1.53 1.94 -17.79
CA SER A 89 -1.52 2.35 -19.20
C SER A 89 -2.85 2.98 -19.63
N LYS A 90 -3.99 2.49 -19.11
CA LYS A 90 -5.31 3.10 -19.33
C LYS A 90 -5.42 4.49 -18.70
N VAL A 91 -4.91 4.65 -17.48
CA VAL A 91 -4.88 5.95 -16.78
C VAL A 91 -4.00 6.94 -17.54
N ILE A 92 -2.81 6.51 -17.98
CA ILE A 92 -1.90 7.33 -18.78
C ILE A 92 -2.55 7.73 -20.10
N GLN A 93 -3.23 6.79 -20.78
CA GLN A 93 -3.94 7.06 -22.02
C GLN A 93 -5.05 8.11 -21.82
N ASP A 94 -5.85 7.98 -20.77
CA ASP A 94 -6.93 8.93 -20.44
C ASP A 94 -6.38 10.33 -20.12
N LEU A 95 -5.34 10.41 -19.30
CA LEU A 95 -4.66 11.69 -18.99
C LEU A 95 -4.01 12.30 -20.23
N THR A 96 -3.41 11.49 -21.11
CA THR A 96 -2.79 11.96 -22.35
C THR A 96 -3.85 12.55 -23.28
N ALA A 97 -4.98 11.86 -23.47
CA ALA A 97 -6.09 12.34 -24.30
C ALA A 97 -6.65 13.68 -23.81
N LYS A 98 -6.55 13.95 -22.51
CA LYS A 98 -7.01 15.19 -21.87
C LYS A 98 -5.92 16.26 -21.73
N ASN A 99 -4.68 15.98 -22.15
CA ASN A 99 -3.51 16.83 -21.92
C ASN A 99 -3.26 17.12 -20.43
N LEU A 100 -3.52 16.13 -19.56
CA LEU A 100 -3.40 16.23 -18.09
C LEU A 100 -2.27 15.37 -17.51
N VAL A 101 -1.39 14.80 -18.34
CA VAL A 101 -0.21 14.06 -17.83
C VAL A 101 0.72 15.05 -17.14
N PRO A 102 0.98 14.89 -15.83
CA PRO A 102 1.92 15.78 -15.14
C PRO A 102 3.31 15.69 -15.76
N LYS A 103 4.04 16.80 -15.70
CA LYS A 103 5.43 16.84 -16.16
C LYS A 103 6.25 15.76 -15.46
N ASP A 104 7.07 15.05 -16.23
CA ASP A 104 7.99 14.00 -15.77
C ASP A 104 7.31 12.80 -15.06
N ALA A 105 6.00 12.59 -15.25
CA ALA A 105 5.24 11.49 -14.63
C ALA A 105 5.52 10.10 -15.23
N LEU A 106 6.07 10.03 -16.44
CA LEU A 106 6.29 8.76 -17.14
C LEU A 106 7.68 8.20 -16.85
N ALA A 107 7.71 7.10 -16.09
CA ALA A 107 8.92 6.31 -15.89
C ALA A 107 9.49 5.83 -17.24
N GLY A 108 10.78 6.09 -17.48
CA GLY A 108 11.50 5.71 -18.69
C GLY A 108 11.84 6.85 -19.66
N GLY A 109 11.41 8.10 -19.38
CA GLY A 109 11.62 9.21 -20.32
C GLY A 109 10.73 9.10 -21.56
N SER A 110 10.52 10.22 -22.26
CA SER A 110 9.59 10.40 -23.38
C SER A 110 9.60 9.28 -24.44
N THR A 111 8.40 8.79 -24.78
CA THR A 111 7.91 8.32 -26.10
C THR A 111 8.90 8.22 -27.29
N SER A 112 9.98 7.49 -27.13
CA SER A 112 10.70 6.83 -28.23
C SER A 112 11.13 5.48 -27.72
N ALA A 113 10.68 4.44 -28.41
CA ALA A 113 11.01 3.06 -28.12
C ALA A 113 12.52 2.91 -27.93
N PRO A 114 13.01 2.13 -26.95
CA PRO A 114 14.42 1.84 -26.88
C PRO A 114 14.79 1.02 -28.11
N THR A 115 15.55 1.64 -29.02
CA THR A 115 16.29 0.91 -30.05
C THR A 115 17.16 -0.12 -29.36
N THR A 116 16.91 -1.37 -29.68
CA THR A 116 17.68 -2.54 -29.28
C THR A 116 19.13 -2.36 -29.71
N THR A 117 20.01 -2.03 -28.76
CA THR A 117 21.43 -2.35 -28.89
C THR A 117 21.73 -3.40 -27.84
N ALA A 118 21.81 -4.65 -28.30
CA ALA A 118 22.28 -5.76 -27.49
C ALA A 118 23.70 -5.45 -27.00
N VAL A 119 23.85 -5.26 -25.69
CA VAL A 119 25.17 -5.28 -25.04
C VAL A 119 25.30 -6.63 -24.36
N THR A 120 26.11 -7.47 -24.98
CA THR A 120 26.63 -8.73 -24.44
C THR A 120 27.26 -8.50 -23.06
N PRO A 121 26.87 -9.24 -22.00
CA PRO A 121 27.59 -9.17 -20.73
C PRO A 121 28.97 -9.82 -20.88
N GLY A 122 30.03 -9.00 -20.78
CA GLY A 122 31.39 -9.47 -20.66
C GLY A 122 31.61 -10.08 -19.27
N THR A 123 32.00 -11.34 -19.23
CA THR A 123 32.41 -12.07 -18.03
C THR A 123 33.64 -11.42 -17.41
N THR A 124 33.49 -10.76 -16.26
CA THR A 124 34.62 -10.45 -15.38
C THR A 124 34.50 -11.30 -14.13
N SER A 125 35.41 -12.28 -14.06
CA SER A 125 35.63 -13.14 -12.90
C SER A 125 36.11 -12.27 -11.73
N VAL A 126 35.29 -12.18 -10.68
CA VAL A 126 35.73 -11.69 -9.37
C VAL A 126 35.80 -12.88 -8.42
N THR A 127 37.01 -13.12 -7.95
CA THR A 127 37.40 -14.17 -7.00
C THR A 127 36.58 -14.10 -5.71
N PRO A 128 36.14 -15.23 -5.12
CA PRO A 128 35.44 -15.21 -3.85
C PRO A 128 36.40 -14.87 -2.70
N VAL A 129 36.06 -13.84 -1.92
CA VAL A 129 36.70 -13.56 -0.63
C VAL A 129 36.16 -14.57 0.38
N THR A 130 36.97 -15.58 0.70
CA THR A 130 36.71 -16.54 1.77
C THR A 130 36.67 -15.81 3.11
N THR A 131 35.47 -15.64 3.66
CA THR A 131 35.32 -15.23 5.07
C THR A 131 35.08 -16.50 5.87
N SER A 132 36.05 -16.89 6.69
CA SER A 132 35.98 -18.02 7.60
C SER A 132 34.93 -17.75 8.68
N VAL A 133 33.75 -18.38 8.56
CA VAL A 133 32.79 -18.51 9.65
C VAL A 133 33.10 -19.77 10.45
N THR A 134 33.51 -19.58 11.70
CA THR A 134 33.65 -20.63 12.72
C THR A 134 32.30 -21.32 12.98
N PRO A 135 32.28 -22.61 13.33
CA PRO A 135 31.03 -23.32 13.59
C PRO A 135 30.42 -22.84 14.92
N VAL A 136 29.21 -22.27 14.87
CA VAL A 136 28.42 -22.00 16.08
C VAL A 136 27.69 -23.29 16.43
N THR A 137 28.07 -23.88 17.56
CA THR A 137 27.48 -25.11 18.11
C THR A 137 25.97 -24.94 18.30
N SER A 138 25.22 -25.93 17.82
CA SER A 138 23.77 -26.09 18.02
C SER A 138 23.37 -25.90 19.48
N VAL A 139 22.67 -24.80 19.77
CA VAL A 139 21.93 -24.65 21.03
C VAL A 139 20.48 -25.04 20.75
N LYS A 140 20.04 -26.12 21.40
CA LYS A 140 18.68 -26.64 21.41
C LYS A 140 17.68 -25.51 21.76
N PRO A 141 16.47 -25.46 21.15
CA PRO A 141 15.48 -24.44 21.49
C PRO A 141 15.08 -24.54 22.96
N VAL A 142 15.39 -23.51 23.76
CA VAL A 142 14.86 -23.38 25.11
C VAL A 142 13.43 -22.85 24.98
N THR A 143 12.47 -23.71 25.25
CA THR A 143 11.07 -23.37 25.48
C THR A 143 10.95 -22.54 26.76
N THR A 144 11.08 -21.22 26.63
CA THR A 144 10.66 -20.28 27.67
C THR A 144 9.21 -19.89 27.42
N LYS A 145 8.33 -20.23 28.37
CA LYS A 145 6.95 -19.74 28.39
C LYS A 145 6.98 -18.20 28.35
N ALA A 146 6.22 -17.62 27.44
CA ALA A 146 6.01 -16.17 27.38
C ALA A 146 5.51 -15.66 28.75
N PRO A 147 6.15 -14.64 29.34
CA PRO A 147 5.62 -13.98 30.52
C PRO A 147 4.28 -13.33 30.19
N LYS A 148 3.26 -13.60 31.00
CA LYS A 148 1.95 -12.94 30.96
C LYS A 148 2.16 -11.41 31.06
N PRO A 149 1.54 -10.58 30.21
CA PRO A 149 1.62 -9.14 30.35
C PRO A 149 1.10 -8.71 31.73
N PRO A 150 1.80 -7.83 32.46
CA PRO A 150 1.27 -7.29 33.70
C PRO A 150 0.08 -6.38 33.37
N THR A 151 -1.09 -6.74 33.88
CA THR A 151 -2.28 -5.88 33.92
C THR A 151 -1.99 -4.70 34.84
N THR A 152 -1.43 -3.64 34.28
CA THR A 152 -1.33 -2.34 34.92
C THR A 152 -2.62 -1.58 34.64
N LYS A 153 -3.34 -1.22 35.70
CA LYS A 153 -4.47 -0.30 35.61
C LYS A 153 -3.97 1.02 35.01
N ALA A 154 -4.64 1.49 33.97
CA ALA A 154 -4.36 2.81 33.39
C ALA A 154 -4.49 3.89 34.48
N PRO A 155 -3.58 4.89 34.51
CA PRO A 155 -3.77 6.07 35.35
C PRO A 155 -5.02 6.82 34.89
N VAL A 156 -5.93 7.11 35.82
CA VAL A 156 -7.09 7.95 35.58
C VAL A 156 -6.59 9.38 35.37
N MET A 157 -6.60 9.82 34.11
CA MET A 157 -6.38 11.23 33.78
C MET A 157 -7.70 11.98 34.00
N PRO A 158 -7.70 13.16 34.67
CA PRO A 158 -8.92 13.89 34.95
C PRO A 158 -9.56 14.39 33.65
N THR A 159 -10.85 14.09 33.50
CA THR A 159 -11.72 14.57 32.44
C THR A 159 -11.81 16.11 32.48
N PRO A 160 -11.41 16.84 31.43
CA PRO A 160 -11.89 18.19 31.20
C PRO A 160 -13.30 18.10 30.63
N SER A 161 -14.24 18.81 31.25
CA SER A 161 -15.62 18.94 30.77
C SER A 161 -15.64 19.47 29.33
N ALA A 162 -16.37 18.76 28.46
CA ALA A 162 -16.60 19.14 27.07
C ALA A 162 -17.25 20.54 26.98
N PRO A 163 -16.88 21.38 26.00
CA PRO A 163 -17.77 22.40 25.49
C PRO A 163 -18.84 21.70 24.65
N VAL A 164 -20.09 21.84 25.07
CA VAL A 164 -21.27 21.47 24.27
C VAL A 164 -21.49 22.54 23.20
N GLY A 165 -21.59 22.11 21.94
CA GLY A 165 -22.43 22.79 20.94
C GLY A 165 -21.72 23.45 19.76
N GLY A 166 -21.90 22.84 18.58
CA GLY A 166 -21.79 23.48 17.27
C GLY A 166 -21.09 22.60 16.23
N ASP A 167 -21.84 22.12 15.22
CA ASP A 167 -21.35 21.53 13.95
C ASP A 167 -21.20 20.01 13.84
N CYS A 168 -21.53 19.21 14.85
CA CYS A 168 -21.41 17.75 14.75
C CYS A 168 -22.48 17.04 13.90
N THR A 169 -23.49 17.75 13.38
CA THR A 169 -24.55 17.24 12.45
C THR A 169 -25.08 15.83 12.80
N GLY A 170 -25.18 15.49 14.09
CA GLY A 170 -25.65 14.18 14.56
C GLY A 170 -24.63 13.03 14.49
N CYS A 171 -23.39 13.28 14.07
CA CYS A 171 -22.31 12.28 14.07
C CYS A 171 -21.85 11.97 15.49
N LYS A 172 -21.69 10.67 15.76
CA LYS A 172 -20.94 10.13 16.91
C LYS A 172 -19.56 9.70 16.41
N GLY A 173 -18.50 10.25 16.99
CA GLY A 173 -17.11 10.00 16.61
C GLY A 173 -16.49 11.15 15.82
N CYS A 174 -15.72 10.84 14.78
CA CYS A 174 -15.02 11.84 14.00
C CYS A 174 -15.89 12.38 12.85
N TYR A 175 -15.96 13.70 12.68
CA TYR A 175 -16.72 14.37 11.63
C TYR A 175 -15.83 15.30 10.81
N SER A 176 -15.94 15.29 9.48
CA SER A 176 -15.25 16.26 8.60
C SER A 176 -16.20 17.39 8.21
N LYS A 177 -15.86 18.62 8.59
CA LYS A 177 -16.63 19.81 8.22
C LYS A 177 -16.51 20.14 6.74
N LEU A 178 -15.34 19.89 6.14
CA LEU A 178 -15.11 20.14 4.72
C LEU A 178 -15.88 19.17 3.82
N LEU A 179 -15.99 17.91 4.23
CA LEU A 179 -16.64 16.86 3.45
C LEU A 179 -18.11 16.63 3.84
N GLY A 180 -18.54 17.13 5.02
CA GLY A 180 -19.90 16.97 5.51
C GLY A 180 -20.27 15.53 5.90
N VAL A 181 -19.30 14.69 6.25
CA VAL A 181 -19.52 13.25 6.50
C VAL A 181 -19.02 12.78 7.87
N CYS A 182 -19.74 11.81 8.47
CA CYS A 182 -19.29 11.08 9.65
C CYS A 182 -18.29 9.98 9.25
N PHE A 183 -17.20 9.83 9.98
CA PHE A 183 -16.25 8.74 9.78
C PHE A 183 -16.75 7.45 10.46
N PRO A 184 -16.36 6.27 9.96
CA PRO A 184 -16.72 4.99 10.58
C PRO A 184 -16.26 4.88 12.04
N ASN A 185 -16.99 4.09 12.83
CA ASN A 185 -16.60 3.77 14.21
C ASN A 185 -15.20 3.10 14.24
N GLY A 186 -14.28 3.63 15.06
CA GLY A 186 -12.93 3.08 15.22
C GLY A 186 -11.80 4.11 15.18
N PHE A 187 -12.09 5.37 14.85
CA PHE A 187 -11.15 6.48 15.02
C PHE A 187 -11.15 6.95 16.47
N SER A 188 -9.97 7.19 17.04
CA SER A 188 -9.82 7.87 18.32
C SER A 188 -9.92 9.39 18.14
N GLU A 189 -10.17 10.10 19.24
CA GLU A 189 -10.15 11.57 19.28
C GLU A 189 -8.84 12.14 18.70
N ALA A 190 -7.69 11.58 19.10
CA ALA A 190 -6.38 11.99 18.62
C ALA A 190 -6.22 11.78 17.10
N GLN A 191 -6.75 10.68 16.56
CA GLN A 191 -6.73 10.45 15.11
C GLN A 191 -7.63 11.46 14.40
N CYS A 192 -8.79 11.77 14.95
CA CYS A 192 -9.72 12.70 14.35
C CYS A 192 -9.13 14.10 14.21
N VAL A 193 -8.59 14.67 15.30
CA VAL A 193 -8.04 16.03 15.28
C VAL A 193 -6.73 16.14 14.50
N SER A 194 -6.11 15.02 14.13
CA SER A 194 -4.93 15.01 13.26
C SER A 194 -5.24 15.30 11.79
N PHE A 195 -6.50 15.15 11.37
CA PHE A 195 -6.92 15.40 9.98
C PHE A 195 -7.29 16.88 9.74
N THR A 196 -6.30 17.77 9.86
CA THR A 196 -6.50 19.22 9.69
C THR A 196 -6.90 19.63 8.27
N VAL A 197 -6.42 18.91 7.26
CA VAL A 197 -6.67 19.18 5.82
C VAL A 197 -8.15 19.10 5.46
N ILE A 198 -8.89 18.20 6.12
CA ILE A 198 -10.33 17.99 5.90
C ILE A 198 -11.19 18.59 7.01
N GLN A 199 -10.61 19.46 7.85
CA GLN A 199 -11.29 20.11 8.97
C GLN A 199 -12.07 19.11 9.84
N ALA A 200 -11.39 18.04 10.26
CA ALA A 200 -11.99 17.03 11.10
C ALA A 200 -12.12 17.50 12.56
N THR A 201 -13.23 17.17 13.21
CA THR A 201 -13.55 17.50 14.61
C THR A 201 -14.14 16.29 15.32
N TRP A 202 -13.77 16.11 16.59
CA TRP A 202 -14.29 15.03 17.42
C TRP A 202 -15.63 15.40 18.05
N CYS A 203 -16.63 14.55 17.87
CA CYS A 203 -18.01 14.77 18.27
C CYS A 203 -18.46 13.89 19.46
N GLY A 204 -17.52 13.22 20.13
CA GLY A 204 -17.82 12.34 21.26
C GLY A 204 -18.38 10.97 20.85
N ASN A 205 -18.79 10.15 21.82
CA ASN A 205 -19.33 8.80 21.61
C ASN A 205 -20.87 8.76 21.62
#